data_AF-A0A3N7A953-F1
#
_entry.id   AF-A0A3N7A953-F1
#
_cell.length_a   1.000
_cell.length_b   1.000
_cell.length_c   1.000
_cell.angle_alpha   90.00
_cell.angle_beta   90.00
_cell.angle_gamma   90.00
#
_symmetry.space_group_name_H-M   'P 1'
#
loop_
_entity.id
_entity.type
_entity.pdbx_description
1 polymer ?
#
loop_
_entity_poly.entity_id
_entity_poly.type
_entity_poly.pdbx_seq_one_letter_code
_entity_poly.pdbx_strand_id
1 'polypeptide(L)'
;MNWVYIVGLGILSLTACNKKKQSSEYFSFEANGQRYEYPQDETKGSLFVGSAYTLGAGNQSGSLGYQIYALSLKNQNATGMFQFSFSGNHMPLRDTLLLNDVSASIRIKDFIRQDDFYKMKANQTGSIIFTERTEQRLTGTFEFDVQLYHSDPAVLGGIIWSDTILHVTNGRFSIIPTN
;
A
#
# COMPACT_ATOMS: atom_id res chain seq x y z
N MET A 1 -42.67 -55.89 25.23
CA MET A 1 -42.79 -54.59 24.53
C MET A 1 -41.45 -53.89 24.70
N ASN A 2 -40.58 -53.99 23.70
CA ASN A 2 -39.23 -53.42 23.76
C ASN A 2 -39.22 -52.09 23.03
N TRP A 3 -38.87 -51.03 23.76
CA TRP A 3 -38.65 -49.70 23.21
C TRP A 3 -37.20 -49.62 22.71
N VAL A 4 -37.05 -49.32 21.42
CA VAL A 4 -35.76 -49.02 20.79
C VAL A 4 -35.52 -47.52 20.96
N TYR A 5 -34.49 -47.14 21.71
CA TYR A 5 -34.01 -45.76 21.78
C TYR A 5 -33.08 -45.50 20.60
N ILE A 6 -33.50 -44.62 19.69
CA ILE A 6 -32.65 -44.09 18.63
C ILE A 6 -31.70 -43.07 19.26
N VAL A 7 -30.41 -43.39 19.26
CA VAL A 7 -29.34 -42.46 19.62
C VAL A 7 -29.18 -41.46 18.48
N GLY A 8 -29.68 -40.23 18.69
CA GLY A 8 -29.43 -39.12 17.79
C GLY A 8 -27.98 -38.67 17.90
N LEU A 9 -27.15 -39.06 16.92
CA LEU A 9 -25.83 -38.48 16.68
C LEU A 9 -26.03 -37.03 16.20
N GLY A 10 -26.03 -36.09 17.14
CA GLY A 10 -25.89 -34.66 16.83
C GLY A 10 -24.52 -34.41 16.24
N ILE A 11 -24.45 -34.26 14.92
CA ILE A 11 -23.27 -33.79 14.21
C ILE A 11 -23.04 -32.35 14.66
N LEU A 12 -22.12 -32.15 15.61
CA LEU A 12 -21.49 -30.86 15.88
C LEU A 12 -20.72 -30.48 14.61
N SER A 13 -21.37 -29.74 13.72
CA SER A 13 -20.71 -29.02 12.65
C SER A 13 -19.81 -27.96 13.29
N LEU A 14 -18.58 -28.36 13.58
CA LEU A 14 -17.47 -27.45 13.80
C LEU A 14 -17.29 -26.68 12.49
N THR A 15 -17.96 -25.54 12.36
CA THR A 15 -17.59 -24.51 11.41
C THR A 15 -16.18 -24.09 11.80
N ALA A 16 -15.19 -24.73 11.19
CA ALA A 16 -13.81 -24.30 11.24
C ALA A 16 -13.78 -22.87 10.69
N CYS A 17 -13.82 -21.90 11.60
CA CYS A 17 -13.49 -20.54 11.29
C CYS A 17 -12.00 -20.57 10.92
N ASN A 18 -11.71 -20.75 9.64
CA ASN A 18 -10.37 -20.64 9.10
C ASN A 18 -9.91 -19.22 9.44
N LYS A 19 -9.17 -19.07 10.55
CA LYS A 19 -8.43 -17.85 10.84
C LYS A 19 -7.57 -17.61 9.62
N LYS A 20 -7.94 -16.62 8.81
CA LYS A 20 -7.06 -16.13 7.74
C LYS A 20 -5.70 -15.93 8.40
N LYS A 21 -4.65 -16.57 7.87
CA LYS A 21 -3.28 -16.28 8.29
C LYS A 21 -3.15 -14.76 8.22
N GLN A 22 -3.07 -14.12 9.37
CA GLN A 22 -2.84 -12.70 9.44
C GLN A 22 -1.48 -12.49 8.81
N SER A 23 -1.45 -11.82 7.65
CA SER A 23 -0.18 -11.50 7.01
C SER A 23 0.69 -10.76 8.03
N SER A 24 1.95 -11.16 8.13
CA SER A 24 2.93 -10.46 8.96
C SER A 24 3.29 -9.10 8.37
N GLU A 25 2.98 -8.87 7.10
CA GLU A 25 3.17 -7.60 6.40
C GLU A 25 1.83 -6.90 6.15
N TYR A 26 1.80 -5.58 6.30
CA TYR A 26 0.61 -4.77 6.06
C TYR A 26 0.99 -3.37 5.56
N PHE A 27 0.06 -2.75 4.84
CA PHE A 27 0.09 -1.33 4.49
C PHE A 27 -1.34 -0.78 4.55
N SER A 28 -1.54 0.35 5.20
CA SER A 28 -2.87 0.93 5.42
C SER A 28 -2.81 2.43 5.59
N PHE A 29 -3.91 3.12 5.29
CA PHE A 29 -4.09 4.55 5.56
C PHE A 29 -5.58 4.91 5.55
N GLU A 30 -5.88 6.13 5.95
CA GLU A 30 -7.21 6.73 5.82
C GLU A 30 -7.17 7.87 4.79
N ALA A 31 -8.22 7.96 3.98
CA ALA A 31 -8.45 9.08 3.08
C ALA A 31 -9.95 9.18 2.77
N ASN A 32 -10.47 10.40 2.54
CA ASN A 32 -11.90 10.63 2.25
C ASN A 32 -12.87 9.95 3.25
N GLY A 33 -12.50 9.90 4.52
CA GLY A 33 -13.31 9.26 5.57
C GLY A 33 -13.40 7.73 5.47
N GLN A 34 -12.57 7.09 4.65
CA GLN A 34 -12.50 5.64 4.50
C GLN A 34 -11.11 5.12 4.85
N ARG A 35 -11.07 3.89 5.38
CA ARG A 35 -9.83 3.17 5.65
C ARG A 35 -9.49 2.25 4.48
N TYR A 36 -8.25 2.31 4.03
CA TYR A 36 -7.71 1.49 2.95
C TYR A 36 -6.69 0.52 3.54
N GLU A 37 -6.87 -0.77 3.23
CA GLU A 37 -5.96 -1.82 3.65
C GLU A 37 -5.45 -2.57 2.42
N TYR A 38 -4.14 -2.81 2.41
CA TYR A 38 -3.43 -3.53 1.38
C TYR A 38 -2.86 -4.79 2.03
N PRO A 39 -3.53 -5.95 1.87
CA PRO A 39 -3.00 -7.21 2.37
C PRO A 39 -1.77 -7.62 1.55
N GLN A 40 -0.86 -8.37 2.16
CA GLN A 40 0.16 -9.10 1.41
C GLN A 40 -0.50 -10.34 0.77
N ASP A 41 -0.45 -10.40 -0.54
CA ASP A 41 -0.96 -11.50 -1.36
C ASP A 41 0.04 -11.75 -2.49
N GLU A 42 0.34 -13.03 -2.73
CA GLU A 42 1.07 -13.45 -3.92
C GLU A 42 0.10 -13.55 -5.09
N THR A 43 0.20 -12.61 -6.02
CA THR A 43 -0.62 -12.62 -7.24
C THR A 43 0.21 -13.14 -8.41
N LYS A 44 -0.36 -14.06 -9.22
CA LYS A 44 0.25 -14.46 -10.49
C LYS A 44 0.08 -13.31 -11.50
N GLY A 45 1.19 -12.75 -11.98
CA GLY A 45 1.19 -11.81 -13.10
C GLY A 45 0.95 -10.34 -12.76
N SER A 46 1.74 -9.75 -11.85
CA SER A 46 1.77 -8.27 -11.80
C SER A 46 2.55 -7.68 -12.98
N LEU A 47 2.54 -6.34 -13.04
CA LEU A 47 3.30 -5.43 -13.89
C LEU A 47 4.78 -5.80 -14.14
N PHE A 48 5.36 -6.71 -13.35
CA PHE A 48 6.69 -7.28 -13.52
C PHE A 48 6.56 -8.80 -13.59
N VAL A 49 7.04 -9.39 -14.69
CA VAL A 49 6.90 -10.82 -15.05
C VAL A 49 7.26 -11.75 -13.87
N GLY A 50 6.28 -12.48 -13.31
CA GLY A 50 6.46 -13.42 -12.21
C GLY A 50 5.31 -13.47 -11.19
N SER A 51 5.48 -14.24 -10.11
CA SER A 51 4.71 -14.05 -8.88
C SER A 51 5.07 -12.70 -8.31
N ALA A 52 4.06 -11.90 -7.97
CA ALA A 52 4.27 -10.56 -7.51
C ALA A 52 3.55 -10.31 -6.20
N TYR A 53 4.28 -9.65 -5.30
CA TYR A 53 3.80 -9.26 -4.00
C TYR A 53 3.02 -7.96 -4.11
N THR A 54 1.90 -7.90 -3.39
CA THR A 54 1.11 -6.68 -3.27
C THR A 54 1.77 -5.65 -2.38
N LEU A 55 2.70 -6.03 -1.49
CA LEU A 55 3.54 -5.13 -0.71
C LEU A 55 5.01 -5.37 -1.02
N GLY A 56 5.82 -4.31 -1.02
CA GLY A 56 7.27 -4.44 -1.16
C GLY A 56 8.03 -3.21 -0.71
N ALA A 57 9.25 -3.43 -0.24
CA ALA A 57 10.20 -2.38 0.13
C ALA A 57 11.61 -2.79 -0.31
N GLY A 58 12.20 -2.12 -1.29
CA GLY A 58 13.45 -2.60 -1.86
C GLY A 58 14.05 -1.70 -2.93
N ASN A 59 15.25 -2.05 -3.35
CA ASN A 59 15.95 -1.35 -4.42
C ASN A 59 15.42 -1.80 -5.80
N GLN A 60 15.04 -0.84 -6.65
CA GLN A 60 14.80 -1.12 -8.07
C GLN A 60 16.06 -0.83 -8.89
N SER A 61 16.38 -1.73 -9.81
CA SER A 61 17.51 -1.56 -10.72
C SER A 61 17.37 -0.28 -11.57
N GLY A 62 18.50 0.39 -11.83
CA GLY A 62 18.56 1.63 -12.59
C GLY A 62 18.41 2.91 -11.73
N SER A 63 17.80 3.96 -12.30
CA SER A 63 17.62 5.27 -11.66
C SER A 63 16.37 5.38 -10.77
N LEU A 64 15.70 4.26 -10.50
CA LEU A 64 14.40 4.20 -9.82
C LEU A 64 14.51 4.20 -8.29
N GLY A 65 15.73 3.96 -7.76
CA GLY A 65 16.07 4.06 -6.35
C GLY A 65 15.37 3.03 -5.46
N TYR A 66 15.37 3.29 -4.15
CA TYR A 66 14.66 2.50 -3.15
C TYR A 66 13.17 2.87 -3.18
N GLN A 67 12.30 1.87 -3.07
CA GLN A 67 10.86 2.08 -3.13
C GLN A 67 10.17 1.34 -1.99
N ILE A 68 9.09 1.93 -1.50
CA ILE A 68 8.10 1.25 -0.65
C ILE A 68 6.78 1.34 -1.41
N TYR A 69 6.16 0.22 -1.72
CA TYR A 69 4.93 0.19 -2.49
C TYR A 69 3.90 -0.75 -1.90
N ALA A 70 2.64 -0.44 -2.21
CA ALA A 70 1.49 -1.27 -1.95
C ALA A 70 0.57 -1.25 -3.18
N LEU A 71 0.13 -2.42 -3.63
CA LEU A 71 -0.73 -2.62 -4.79
C LEU A 71 -1.94 -3.44 -4.33
N SER A 72 -3.14 -2.96 -4.62
CA SER A 72 -4.35 -3.75 -4.40
C SER A 72 -5.10 -3.94 -5.71
N LEU A 73 -5.22 -5.20 -6.11
CA LEU A 73 -6.04 -5.62 -7.26
C LEU A 73 -7.45 -6.02 -6.83
N LYS A 74 -7.69 -6.18 -5.53
CA LYS A 74 -8.96 -6.65 -4.94
C LYS A 74 -9.21 -5.97 -3.58
N ASN A 75 -9.24 -4.65 -3.57
CA ASN A 75 -9.71 -3.90 -2.41
C ASN A 75 -11.24 -3.83 -2.43
N GLN A 76 -11.88 -3.88 -1.26
CA GLN A 76 -13.31 -3.60 -1.16
C GLN A 76 -13.64 -2.11 -1.40
N ASN A 77 -12.67 -1.22 -1.18
CA ASN A 77 -12.86 0.24 -1.21
C ASN A 77 -12.30 0.93 -2.47
N ALA A 78 -11.13 0.53 -2.97
CA ALA A 78 -10.58 0.99 -4.26
C ALA A 78 -9.41 0.11 -4.74
N THR A 79 -9.40 -0.29 -6.01
CA THR A 79 -8.17 -0.80 -6.65
C THR A 79 -7.08 0.27 -6.63
N GLY A 80 -5.83 -0.12 -6.84
CA GLY A 80 -4.80 0.88 -7.12
C GLY A 80 -3.44 0.58 -6.52
N MET A 81 -2.52 1.48 -6.81
CA MET A 81 -1.12 1.39 -6.38
C MET A 81 -0.77 2.62 -5.56
N PHE A 82 -0.04 2.40 -4.48
CA PHE A 82 0.59 3.40 -3.65
C PHE A 82 2.11 3.18 -3.75
N GLN A 83 2.88 4.25 -3.91
CA GLN A 83 4.33 4.16 -4.00
C GLN A 83 5.02 5.38 -3.37
N PHE A 84 5.96 5.12 -2.47
CA PHE A 84 7.05 6.01 -2.11
C PHE A 84 8.30 5.63 -2.90
N SER A 85 8.95 6.58 -3.57
CA SER A 85 10.24 6.37 -4.23
C SER A 85 11.28 7.30 -3.65
N PHE A 86 12.45 6.77 -3.34
CA PHE A 86 13.55 7.50 -2.73
C PHE A 86 14.74 7.61 -3.69
N SER A 87 15.45 8.74 -3.71
CA SER A 87 16.55 9.01 -4.64
C SER A 87 17.78 8.10 -4.45
N GLY A 88 17.93 7.48 -3.27
CA GLY A 88 19.00 6.53 -2.99
C GLY A 88 18.57 5.09 -3.25
N ASN A 89 19.49 4.22 -3.64
CA ASN A 89 19.29 2.78 -3.83
C ASN A 89 19.33 1.95 -2.53
N HIS A 90 19.11 2.61 -1.39
CA HIS A 90 19.20 2.03 -0.05
C HIS A 90 18.01 2.48 0.78
N MET A 91 17.69 1.70 1.81
CA MET A 91 16.67 2.03 2.79
C MET A 91 16.95 3.42 3.41
N PRO A 92 15.93 4.29 3.55
CA PRO A 92 16.14 5.61 4.14
C PRO A 92 16.76 5.59 5.54
N LEU A 93 17.83 6.37 5.71
CA LEU A 93 18.62 6.40 6.95
C LEU A 93 18.02 7.29 8.05
N ARG A 94 17.17 8.26 7.70
CA ARG A 94 16.60 9.21 8.66
C ARG A 94 15.33 8.64 9.30
N ASP A 95 15.21 8.78 10.62
CA ASP A 95 14.01 8.39 11.38
C ASP A 95 12.75 9.07 10.87
N THR A 96 12.86 10.36 10.57
CA THR A 96 11.79 11.14 9.94
C THR A 96 12.26 11.63 8.58
N LEU A 97 11.43 11.42 7.57
CA LEU A 97 11.58 12.04 6.26
C LEU A 97 10.44 13.03 6.05
N LEU A 98 10.78 14.27 5.72
CA LEU A 98 9.82 15.21 5.18
C LEU A 98 9.70 14.97 3.68
N LEU A 99 8.48 14.80 3.21
CA LEU A 99 8.17 14.40 1.83
C LEU A 99 8.20 15.59 0.86
N ASN A 100 8.29 16.82 1.38
CA ASN A 100 8.57 18.03 0.60
C ASN A 100 10.05 18.15 0.21
N ASP A 101 10.95 17.38 0.84
CA ASP A 101 12.36 17.34 0.51
C ASP A 101 12.60 16.33 -0.64
N VAL A 102 13.36 16.78 -1.63
CA VAL A 102 13.61 16.21 -2.99
C VAL A 102 13.91 14.70 -3.03
N SER A 103 14.26 14.09 -1.91
CA SER A 103 14.64 12.69 -1.83
C SER A 103 13.48 11.72 -1.93
N ALA A 104 12.22 12.10 -1.66
CA ALA A 104 11.08 11.19 -1.72
C ALA A 104 10.00 11.70 -2.70
N SER A 105 9.46 10.82 -3.53
CA SER A 105 8.28 11.11 -4.37
C SER A 105 7.16 10.13 -4.05
N ILE A 106 5.92 10.63 -4.10
CA ILE A 106 4.71 9.86 -3.79
C ILE A 106 3.86 9.76 -5.04
N ARG A 107 3.37 8.55 -5.34
CA ARG A 107 2.40 8.31 -6.40
C ARG A 107 1.28 7.39 -5.90
N ILE A 108 0.04 7.79 -6.18
CA ILE A 108 -1.14 6.94 -6.01
C ILE A 108 -1.85 6.81 -7.37
N LYS A 109 -2.20 5.59 -7.79
CA LYS A 109 -2.90 5.28 -9.05
C LYS A 109 -4.23 4.60 -8.80
N ASP A 110 -5.19 4.85 -9.69
CA ASP A 110 -6.50 4.21 -9.79
C ASP A 110 -7.32 4.28 -8.49
N PHE A 111 -7.11 5.35 -7.73
CA PHE A 111 -7.65 5.52 -6.39
C PHE A 111 -8.97 6.30 -6.43
N ILE A 112 -10.01 5.79 -5.75
CA ILE A 112 -11.43 6.21 -5.83
C ILE A 112 -12.08 5.89 -7.17
N ARG A 113 -11.43 6.28 -8.28
CA ARG A 113 -11.90 5.99 -9.64
C ARG A 113 -10.78 5.39 -10.47
N GLN A 114 -11.17 4.51 -11.38
CA GLN A 114 -10.30 4.04 -12.45
C GLN A 114 -9.80 5.28 -13.22
N ASP A 115 -8.48 5.35 -13.46
CA ASP A 115 -7.77 6.46 -14.13
C ASP A 115 -7.47 7.71 -13.29
N ASP A 116 -7.85 7.76 -12.00
CA ASP A 116 -7.42 8.86 -11.12
C ASP A 116 -5.95 8.68 -10.69
N PHE A 117 -5.13 9.72 -10.86
CA PHE A 117 -3.73 9.73 -10.46
C PHE A 117 -3.44 10.86 -9.48
N TYR A 118 -2.85 10.53 -8.33
CA TYR A 118 -2.44 11.52 -7.33
C TYR A 118 -0.92 11.55 -7.19
N LYS A 119 -0.39 12.76 -7.04
CA LYS A 119 1.03 13.00 -6.80
C LYS A 119 1.22 14.19 -5.86
N MET A 120 2.31 14.16 -5.09
CA MET A 120 2.67 15.29 -4.24
C MET A 120 3.16 16.46 -5.10
N LYS A 121 2.58 17.64 -4.90
CA LYS A 121 2.98 18.90 -5.53
C LYS A 121 4.04 19.61 -4.67
N ALA A 122 4.90 20.43 -5.28
CA ALA A 122 6.08 21.03 -4.64
C ALA A 122 5.82 21.87 -3.37
N ASN A 123 4.58 22.30 -3.13
CA ASN A 123 4.18 23.07 -1.96
C ASN A 123 3.39 22.25 -0.91
N GLN A 124 3.15 20.96 -1.18
CA GLN A 124 2.52 20.07 -0.21
C GLN A 124 3.58 19.51 0.74
N THR A 125 3.20 19.36 2.00
CA THR A 125 4.05 18.80 3.04
C THR A 125 3.48 17.49 3.51
N GLY A 126 4.38 16.61 3.94
CA GLY A 126 4.05 15.30 4.43
C GLY A 126 5.25 14.73 5.16
N SER A 127 5.05 13.65 5.90
CA SER A 127 6.14 12.98 6.56
C SER A 127 5.97 11.47 6.59
N ILE A 128 7.10 10.78 6.67
CA ILE A 128 7.19 9.38 7.06
C ILE A 128 8.04 9.33 8.33
N ILE A 129 7.55 8.63 9.34
CA ILE A 129 8.28 8.33 10.58
C ILE A 129 8.50 6.83 10.62
N PHE A 130 9.76 6.42 10.50
CA PHE A 130 10.16 5.02 10.59
C PHE A 130 10.47 4.66 12.04
N THR A 131 9.84 3.58 12.51
CA THR A 131 9.99 3.07 13.88
C THR A 131 10.87 1.81 13.94
N GLU A 132 11.09 1.13 12.81
CA GLU A 132 11.96 -0.03 12.72
C GLU A 132 12.60 -0.12 11.33
N ARG A 133 13.89 -0.42 11.29
CA ARG A 133 14.70 -0.58 10.07
C ARG A 133 15.72 -1.70 10.25
N THR A 134 15.35 -2.89 9.80
CA THR A 134 16.21 -4.08 9.79
C THR A 134 16.03 -4.81 8.46
N GLU A 135 16.91 -5.75 8.17
CA GLU A 135 16.75 -6.63 6.99
C GLU A 135 15.48 -7.50 7.08
N GLN A 136 14.95 -7.70 8.28
CA GLN A 136 13.76 -8.52 8.53
C GLN A 136 12.48 -7.68 8.59
N ARG A 137 12.60 -6.35 8.68
CA ARG A 137 11.46 -5.48 8.97
C ARG A 137 11.75 -4.00 8.71
N LEU A 138 10.86 -3.37 7.94
CA LEU A 138 10.75 -1.94 7.80
C LEU A 138 9.34 -1.52 8.23
N THR A 139 9.24 -0.75 9.31
CA THR A 139 7.97 -0.29 9.89
C THR A 139 7.97 1.21 9.99
N GLY A 140 6.83 1.83 9.68
CA GLY A 140 6.66 3.26 9.86
C GLY A 140 5.21 3.73 9.78
N THR A 141 5.03 5.00 10.10
CA THR A 141 3.78 5.74 9.92
C THR A 141 3.98 6.89 8.95
N PHE A 142 2.92 7.34 8.30
CA PHE A 142 3.00 8.45 7.35
C PHE A 142 1.70 9.23 7.27
N GLU A 143 1.83 10.51 6.97
CA GLU A 143 0.71 11.41 6.68
C GLU A 143 1.17 12.48 5.70
N PHE A 144 0.33 12.81 4.72
CA PHE A 144 0.64 13.80 3.70
C PHE A 144 -0.58 14.15 2.84
N ASP A 145 -0.42 15.21 2.06
CA ASP A 145 -1.38 15.58 1.01
C ASP A 145 -0.82 15.28 -0.38
N VAL A 146 -1.69 14.81 -1.27
CA VAL A 146 -1.41 14.66 -2.71
C VAL A 146 -2.52 15.30 -3.53
N GLN A 147 -2.18 15.79 -4.72
CA GLN A 147 -3.14 16.45 -5.61
C GLN A 147 -3.43 15.55 -6.82
N LEU A 148 -4.71 15.48 -7.21
CA LEU A 148 -5.14 14.77 -8.41
C LEU A 148 -4.58 15.49 -9.63
N TYR A 149 -4.00 14.71 -10.54
CA TYR A 149 -3.47 15.19 -11.80
C TYR A 149 -3.88 14.29 -12.96
N HIS A 150 -3.92 14.88 -14.15
CA HIS A 150 -4.09 14.16 -15.41
C HIS A 150 -2.85 14.34 -16.26
N SER A 151 -2.51 13.29 -17.01
CA SER A 151 -1.45 13.40 -18.01
C SER A 151 -2.02 13.91 -19.32
N ASP A 152 -1.50 15.04 -19.81
CA ASP A 152 -1.87 15.60 -21.12
C ASP A 152 -0.63 15.70 -22.01
N PRO A 153 -0.51 14.88 -23.06
CA PRO A 153 0.65 14.92 -23.96
C PRO A 153 0.80 16.24 -24.74
N ALA A 154 -0.24 17.10 -24.79
CA ALA A 154 -0.19 18.41 -25.44
C ALA A 154 0.49 19.49 -24.58
N VAL A 155 0.71 19.25 -23.28
CA VAL A 155 1.35 20.20 -22.35
C VAL A 155 2.81 19.83 -22.15
N LEU A 156 3.73 20.81 -22.24
CA LEU A 156 5.15 20.59 -21.96
C LEU A 156 5.33 20.17 -20.48
N GLY A 157 5.83 18.97 -20.22
CA GLY A 157 5.87 18.38 -18.87
C GLY A 157 4.60 17.61 -18.48
N GLY A 158 3.58 17.62 -19.33
CA GLY A 158 2.52 16.63 -19.44
C GLY A 158 1.66 16.36 -18.21
N ILE A 159 1.59 17.28 -17.25
CA ILE A 159 0.83 17.13 -16.01
C ILE A 159 -0.09 18.34 -15.84
N ILE A 160 -1.39 18.09 -15.79
CA ILE A 160 -2.42 19.08 -15.46
C ILE A 160 -2.94 18.77 -14.06
N TRP A 161 -2.81 19.72 -13.14
CA TRP A 161 -3.29 19.58 -11.77
C TRP A 161 -4.76 20.01 -11.67
N SER A 162 -5.56 19.26 -10.94
CA SER A 162 -6.89 19.68 -10.50
C SER A 162 -6.84 20.27 -9.10
N ASP A 163 -7.87 20.98 -8.65
CA ASP A 163 -7.96 21.49 -7.27
C ASP A 163 -8.31 20.41 -6.23
N THR A 164 -8.49 19.15 -6.65
CA THR A 164 -8.81 18.03 -5.76
C THR A 164 -7.56 17.58 -5.00
N ILE A 165 -7.59 17.76 -3.69
CA ILE A 165 -6.57 17.29 -2.75
C ILE A 165 -7.09 16.03 -2.06
N LEU A 166 -6.23 15.01 -2.01
CA LEU A 166 -6.43 13.84 -1.18
C LEU A 166 -5.56 13.94 0.06
N HIS A 167 -6.20 13.95 1.22
CA HIS A 167 -5.55 13.91 2.51
C HIS A 167 -5.34 12.46 2.92
N VAL A 168 -4.08 12.06 3.06
CA VAL A 168 -3.70 10.73 3.53
C VAL A 168 -3.27 10.84 4.98
N THR A 169 -4.06 10.24 5.87
CA THR A 169 -3.86 10.29 7.32
C THR A 169 -3.77 8.89 7.91
N ASN A 170 -3.30 8.78 9.16
CA ASN A 170 -3.23 7.51 9.88
C ASN A 170 -2.51 6.38 9.10
N GLY A 171 -1.58 6.75 8.22
CA GLY A 171 -0.84 5.84 7.38
C GLY A 171 0.11 4.99 8.21
N ARG A 172 0.15 3.68 7.94
CA ARG A 172 1.01 2.71 8.64
C ARG A 172 1.43 1.62 7.68
N PHE A 173 2.65 1.14 7.85
CA PHE A 173 3.15 -0.02 7.12
C PHE A 173 4.13 -0.82 7.97
N SER A 174 4.18 -2.11 7.68
CA SER A 174 5.18 -3.04 8.18
C SER A 174 5.46 -4.05 7.08
N ILE A 175 6.64 -3.99 6.49
CA ILE A 175 7.01 -4.75 5.28
C ILE A 175 8.36 -5.41 5.54
N ILE A 176 8.59 -6.59 4.98
CA ILE A 176 9.88 -7.26 4.97
C ILE A 176 10.66 -6.71 3.75
N PRO A 177 11.79 -6.01 3.96
CA PRO A 177 12.53 -5.47 2.85
C PRO A 177 13.11 -6.57 1.95
N THR A 178 13.08 -6.35 0.65
CA THR A 178 13.80 -7.15 -0.34
C THR A 178 15.07 -6.41 -0.74
N ASN A 179 16.24 -7.05 -0.53
CA ASN A 179 17.55 -6.51 -0.90
C ASN A 179 17.67 -6.17 -2.39
#